data_AF-A0A0R2P209-F1
#
_entry.id   AF-A0A0R2P209-F1
#
_cell.length_a   1.000
_cell.length_b   1.000
_cell.length_c   1.000
_cell.angle_alpha   90.00
_cell.angle_beta   90.00
_cell.angle_gamma   90.00
#
_symmetry.space_group_name_H-M   'P 1'
#
loop_
_entity.id
_entity.type
_entity.pdbx_description
1 polymer ?
#
loop_
_entity_poly.entity_id
_entity_poly.type
_entity_poly.pdbx_seq_one_letter_code
_entity_poly.pdbx_strand_id
1 'polypeptide(L)'
;MSIKTGDLAPDFELVNQFGEKVSLSSFRGKKNVVLVFFPFAFTGTCTGELCALRDDQSAFQNESIELLAISCDAMFTQKVFAEKEGYNFPLLSDFWPHGAVAMKYGVFNEDR
;
A
#
# COMPACT_ATOMS: atom_id res chain seq x y z
N MET A 1 -12.92 7.58 11.99
CA MET A 1 -12.96 6.48 12.99
C MET A 1 -12.02 5.39 12.51
N SER A 2 -11.05 4.99 13.32
CA SER A 2 -10.11 3.93 12.95
C SER A 2 -10.78 2.56 13.02
N ILE A 3 -10.45 1.70 12.05
CA ILE A 3 -10.95 0.33 11.97
C ILE A 3 -10.48 -0.51 13.17
N LYS A 4 -11.28 -1.49 13.60
CA LYS A 4 -10.94 -2.42 14.69
C LYS A 4 -10.79 -3.85 14.17
N THR A 5 -10.07 -4.67 14.92
CA THR A 5 -9.99 -6.11 14.66
C THR A 5 -11.38 -6.73 14.64
N GLY A 6 -11.68 -7.50 13.60
CA GLY A 6 -12.99 -8.11 13.37
C GLY A 6 -13.92 -7.31 12.47
N ASP A 7 -13.63 -6.02 12.25
CA ASP A 7 -14.38 -5.22 11.27
C ASP A 7 -14.08 -5.71 9.84
N LEU A 8 -15.07 -5.55 8.97
CA LEU A 8 -14.86 -5.74 7.55
C LEU A 8 -13.94 -4.63 7.02
N ALA A 9 -12.81 -5.01 6.42
CA ALA A 9 -11.88 -4.08 5.79
C ALA A 9 -12.60 -3.20 4.73
N PRO A 10 -12.57 -1.85 4.85
CA PRO A 10 -13.15 -0.96 3.86
C PRO A 10 -12.58 -1.21 2.46
N ASP A 11 -13.47 -1.44 1.49
CA ASP A 11 -13.04 -1.67 0.12
C ASP A 11 -12.49 -0.39 -0.52
N PHE A 12 -11.57 -0.58 -1.46
CA PHE A 12 -10.97 0.48 -2.25
C PHE A 12 -10.60 -0.04 -3.64
N GLU A 13 -10.48 0.89 -4.58
CA GLU A 13 -9.83 0.67 -5.87
C GLU A 13 -8.80 1.79 -6.04
N LEU A 14 -7.53 1.43 -6.13
CA LEU A 14 -6.42 2.36 -6.34
C LEU A 14 -5.62 1.96 -7.58
N VAL A 15 -4.83 2.87 -8.11
CA VAL A 15 -3.87 2.57 -9.18
C VAL A 15 -2.53 2.19 -8.57
N ASN A 16 -1.90 1.16 -9.12
CA ASN A 16 -0.52 0.78 -8.78
C ASN A 16 0.49 1.62 -9.58
N GLN A 17 1.78 1.37 -9.34
CA GLN A 17 2.89 2.06 -10.01
C GLN A 17 2.93 1.90 -11.55
N PHE A 18 2.18 0.95 -12.11
CA PHE A 18 2.08 0.71 -13.55
C PHE A 18 0.79 1.29 -14.17
N GLY A 19 -0.07 1.90 -13.35
CA GLY A 19 -1.37 2.43 -13.78
C GLY A 19 -2.49 1.38 -13.81
N GLU A 20 -2.24 0.18 -13.30
CA GLU A 20 -3.23 -0.88 -13.20
C GLU A 20 -4.11 -0.66 -11.98
N LYS A 21 -5.40 -0.92 -12.13
CA LYS A 21 -6.36 -0.83 -11.03
C LYS A 21 -6.27 -2.06 -10.13
N VAL A 22 -6.13 -1.82 -8.84
CA VAL A 22 -6.10 -2.84 -7.80
C VAL A 22 -7.25 -2.60 -6.83
N SER A 23 -8.16 -3.57 -6.75
CA SER A 23 -9.30 -3.53 -5.84
C SER A 23 -9.12 -4.54 -4.72
N LEU A 24 -9.34 -4.13 -3.46
CA LEU A 24 -9.13 -5.02 -2.31
C LEU A 24 -10.06 -6.25 -2.37
N SER A 25 -11.30 -6.05 -2.78
CA SER A 25 -12.28 -7.13 -2.96
C SER A 25 -11.87 -8.20 -3.97
N SER A 26 -10.95 -7.92 -4.89
CA SER A 26 -10.48 -8.90 -5.90
C SER A 26 -9.68 -10.06 -5.31
N PHE A 27 -9.10 -9.87 -4.12
CA PHE A 27 -8.31 -10.87 -3.38
C PHE A 27 -9.16 -11.74 -2.45
N ARG A 28 -10.41 -11.34 -2.20
CA ARG A 28 -11.28 -12.02 -1.23
C ARG A 28 -11.50 -13.48 -1.60
N GLY A 29 -11.25 -14.37 -0.64
CA GLY A 29 -11.34 -15.83 -0.84
C GLY A 29 -10.21 -16.45 -1.68
N LYS A 30 -9.22 -15.66 -2.10
CA LYS A 30 -8.05 -16.12 -2.86
C LYS A 30 -6.76 -15.99 -2.05
N LYS A 31 -6.54 -14.82 -1.43
CA LYS A 31 -5.34 -14.51 -0.64
C LYS A 31 -5.69 -13.67 0.58
N ASN A 32 -4.87 -13.79 1.62
CA ASN A 32 -4.79 -12.82 2.69
C ASN A 32 -4.06 -11.57 2.18
N VAL A 33 -4.44 -10.39 2.64
CA VAL A 33 -3.86 -9.12 2.17
C VAL A 33 -3.23 -8.37 3.34
N VAL A 34 -1.97 -7.98 3.19
CA VAL A 34 -1.24 -7.10 4.11
C VAL A 34 -1.22 -5.71 3.51
N LEU A 35 -1.84 -4.74 4.20
CA LEU A 35 -1.83 -3.33 3.80
C LEU A 35 -0.78 -2.58 4.62
N VAL A 36 0.19 -1.96 3.95
CA VAL A 36 1.23 -1.15 4.57
C VAL A 36 1.06 0.29 4.14
N PHE A 37 0.50 1.11 5.03
CA PHE A 37 0.41 2.56 4.81
C PHE A 37 1.73 3.21 5.22
N PHE A 38 2.31 4.03 4.34
CA PHE A 38 3.53 4.78 4.63
C PHE A 38 3.37 6.27 4.25
N PRO A 39 3.97 7.21 5.00
CA PRO A 39 3.79 8.64 4.77
C PRO A 39 4.25 9.15 3.40
N PHE A 40 5.52 8.93 3.04
CA PHE A 40 6.12 9.54 1.86
C PHE A 40 7.24 8.68 1.27
N ALA A 41 7.24 8.54 -0.06
CA ALA A 41 8.33 7.98 -0.83
C ALA A 41 9.62 8.80 -0.64
N PHE A 42 10.77 8.13 -0.78
CA PHE A 42 12.10 8.74 -0.66
C PHE A 42 12.43 9.37 0.70
N THR A 43 11.74 8.96 1.77
CA THR A 43 12.08 9.33 3.15
C THR A 43 12.78 8.18 3.88
N GLY A 44 13.79 8.49 4.69
CA GLY A 44 14.72 7.47 5.23
C GLY A 44 14.04 6.32 5.98
N THR A 45 13.08 6.61 6.84
CA THR A 45 12.34 5.58 7.61
C THR A 45 11.47 4.72 6.70
N CYS A 46 10.64 5.32 5.83
CA CYS A 46 9.77 4.57 4.93
C CYS A 46 10.57 3.70 3.96
N THR A 47 11.68 4.21 3.42
CA THR A 47 12.58 3.42 2.58
C THR A 47 13.17 2.24 3.35
N GLY A 48 13.60 2.44 4.59
CA GLY A 48 14.12 1.36 5.43
C GLY A 48 13.08 0.25 5.68
N GLU A 49 11.85 0.63 6.04
CA GLU A 49 10.75 -0.31 6.30
C GLU A 49 10.37 -1.11 5.04
N LEU A 50 10.22 -0.44 3.90
CA LEU A 50 9.87 -1.11 2.64
C LEU A 50 11.01 -1.97 2.08
N CYS A 51 12.27 -1.57 2.28
CA CYS A 51 13.42 -2.42 1.97
C CYS A 51 13.45 -3.69 2.84
N ALA A 52 13.10 -3.60 4.12
CA ALA A 52 13.00 -4.80 4.96
C ALA A 52 11.91 -5.75 4.47
N LEU A 53 10.76 -5.23 4.02
CA LEU A 53 9.69 -6.04 3.41
C LEU A 53 10.11 -6.66 2.07
N ARG A 54 10.91 -5.95 1.27
CA ARG A 54 11.51 -6.48 0.03
C ARG A 54 12.47 -7.63 0.34
N ASP A 55 13.33 -7.46 1.35
CA ASP A 55 14.35 -8.44 1.70
C ASP A 55 13.75 -9.73 2.31
N ASP A 56 12.57 -9.61 2.95
CA ASP A 56 11.78 -10.74 3.46
C ASP A 56 10.49 -10.98 2.65
N GLN A 57 10.52 -10.71 1.35
CA GLN A 57 9.31 -10.73 0.50
C GLN A 57 8.58 -12.07 0.55
N SER A 58 9.29 -13.20 0.67
CA SER A 58 8.67 -14.53 0.68
C SER A 58 7.68 -14.74 1.84
N ALA A 59 7.87 -14.04 2.97
CA ALA A 59 6.98 -14.08 4.11
C ALA A 59 5.66 -13.31 3.86
N PHE A 60 5.68 -12.29 3.00
CA PHE A 60 4.56 -11.35 2.82
C PHE A 60 3.94 -11.35 1.42
N GLN A 61 4.60 -11.95 0.44
CA GLN A 61 4.10 -12.09 -0.92
C GLN A 61 4.39 -13.49 -1.45
N ASN A 62 3.35 -14.32 -1.43
CA ASN A 62 3.40 -15.72 -1.82
C ASN A 62 2.02 -16.19 -2.34
N GLU A 63 1.82 -17.50 -2.41
CA GLU A 63 0.55 -18.08 -2.88
C GLU A 63 -0.65 -17.71 -2.00
N SER A 64 -0.42 -17.47 -0.71
CA SER A 64 -1.47 -17.20 0.28
C SER A 64 -1.56 -15.75 0.73
N ILE A 65 -0.53 -14.93 0.50
CA ILE A 65 -0.44 -13.55 1.01
C ILE A 65 -0.10 -12.59 -0.13
N GLU A 66 -0.76 -11.45 -0.15
CA GLU A 66 -0.49 -10.32 -1.03
C GLU A 66 -0.09 -9.09 -0.19
N LEU A 67 1.05 -8.48 -0.49
CA LEU A 67 1.52 -7.26 0.16
C LEU A 67 1.17 -6.05 -0.71
N LEU A 68 0.46 -5.07 -0.16
CA LEU A 68 0.13 -3.82 -0.84
C LEU A 68 0.65 -2.64 -0.01
N ALA A 69 1.63 -1.91 -0.54
CA ALA A 69 2.10 -0.68 0.06
C ALA A 69 1.29 0.51 -0.47
N ILE A 70 0.83 1.40 0.41
CA ILE A 70 -0.06 2.52 0.07
C ILE A 70 0.54 3.82 0.60
N SER A 71 0.67 4.82 -0.26
CA SER A 71 0.99 6.20 0.12
C SER A 71 0.08 7.18 -0.62
N CYS A 72 -0.03 8.40 -0.11
CA CYS A 72 -0.67 9.53 -0.78
C CYS A 72 0.19 10.11 -1.92
N ASP A 73 1.39 9.57 -2.17
CA ASP A 73 2.23 9.91 -3.32
C ASP A 73 1.57 9.55 -4.65
N ALA A 74 1.81 10.37 -5.68
CA ALA A 74 1.31 10.12 -7.03
C ALA A 74 1.87 8.83 -7.63
N MET A 75 1.09 8.20 -8.52
CA MET A 75 1.45 6.99 -9.27
C MET A 75 2.88 7.03 -9.86
N PHE A 76 3.27 8.13 -10.50
CA PHE A 76 4.59 8.27 -11.11
C PHE A 76 5.72 8.33 -10.07
N THR A 77 5.47 8.93 -8.91
CA THR A 77 6.40 8.93 -7.77
C THR A 77 6.61 7.50 -7.26
N GLN A 78 5.51 6.77 -7.07
CA GLN A 78 5.54 5.36 -6.65
C GLN A 78 6.35 4.49 -7.62
N LYS A 79 6.19 4.73 -8.93
CA LYS A 79 6.96 4.03 -9.97
C LYS A 79 8.46 4.24 -9.85
N VAL A 80 8.89 5.50 -9.81
CA VAL A 80 10.32 5.82 -9.70
C VAL A 80 10.90 5.30 -8.39
N PHE A 81 10.12 5.34 -7.30
CA PHE A 81 10.55 4.82 -6.01
C PHE A 81 10.73 3.30 -6.03
N ALA A 82 9.75 2.57 -6.57
CA ALA A 82 9.83 1.12 -6.73
C ALA A 82 11.00 0.69 -7.62
N GLU A 83 11.24 1.39 -8.73
CA GLU A 83 12.36 1.09 -9.64
C GLU A 83 13.71 1.34 -8.96
N LYS A 84 13.85 2.44 -8.22
CA LYS A 84 15.10 2.82 -7.56
C LYS A 84 15.49 1.84 -6.44
N GLU A 85 14.50 1.42 -5.66
CA GLU A 85 14.71 0.55 -4.49
C GLU A 85 14.47 -0.94 -4.81
N GLY A 86 14.08 -1.29 -6.04
CA GLY A 86 13.88 -2.68 -6.46
C GLY A 86 12.69 -3.37 -5.76
N TYR A 87 11.59 -2.66 -5.54
CA TYR A 87 10.38 -3.25 -4.95
C TYR A 87 9.62 -4.11 -5.97
N ASN A 88 9.35 -5.36 -5.58
CA ASN A 88 8.62 -6.34 -6.39
C ASN A 88 7.17 -6.55 -5.93
N PHE A 89 6.72 -5.76 -4.95
CA PHE A 89 5.34 -5.71 -4.48
C PHE A 89 4.63 -4.46 -5.04
N PRO A 90 3.30 -4.47 -5.19
CA PRO A 90 2.54 -3.30 -5.64
C PRO A 90 2.67 -2.10 -4.67
N LEU A 91 2.94 -0.93 -5.24
CA LEU A 91 2.84 0.37 -4.56
C LEU A 91 1.62 1.10 -5.12
N LEU A 92 0.61 1.33 -4.28
CA LEU A 92 -0.65 1.95 -4.64
C LEU A 92 -0.64 3.45 -4.30
N SER A 93 -1.28 4.23 -5.17
CA SER A 93 -1.35 5.69 -5.07
C SER A 93 -2.72 6.13 -4.56
N ASP A 94 -2.81 6.50 -3.27
CA ASP A 94 -3.96 7.16 -2.63
C ASP A 94 -3.91 8.69 -2.80
N PHE A 95 -3.45 9.13 -3.98
CA PHE A 95 -3.13 10.53 -4.27
C PHE A 95 -4.35 11.42 -4.44
N TRP A 96 -5.43 10.93 -5.07
CA TRP A 96 -6.65 11.71 -5.30
C TRP A 96 -7.93 10.86 -5.34
N PRO A 97 -8.99 11.22 -4.60
CA PRO A 97 -9.03 12.26 -3.58
C PRO A 97 -8.02 11.97 -2.45
N HIS A 98 -7.28 13.01 -2.05
CA HIS A 98 -6.06 12.87 -1.25
C HIS A 98 -6.31 12.10 0.05
N GLY A 99 -5.61 10.97 0.23
CA GLY A 99 -5.66 10.15 1.43
C GLY A 99 -7.02 9.51 1.71
N ALA A 100 -7.90 9.39 0.71
CA ALA A 100 -9.26 8.92 0.94
C ALA A 100 -9.32 7.48 1.45
N VAL A 101 -8.42 6.60 1.01
CA VAL A 101 -8.31 5.25 1.55
C VAL A 101 -7.69 5.30 2.95
N ALA A 102 -6.60 6.03 3.15
CA ALA A 102 -6.00 6.20 4.48
C ALA A 102 -7.00 6.75 5.52
N MET A 103 -7.89 7.67 5.12
CA MET A 103 -8.97 8.20 5.95
C MET A 103 -10.03 7.15 6.28
N LYS A 104 -10.42 6.30 5.32
CA LYS A 104 -11.36 5.18 5.56
C LYS A 104 -10.81 4.19 6.58
N TYR A 105 -9.50 3.96 6.57
CA TYR A 105 -8.81 3.10 7.54
C TYR A 105 -8.48 3.83 8.85
N GLY A 106 -8.65 5.15 8.89
CA GLY A 106 -8.36 5.99 10.06
C GLY A 106 -6.88 6.05 10.42
N VAL A 107 -6.01 6.02 9.40
CA VAL A 107 -4.55 6.12 9.50
C VAL A 107 -3.99 7.33 8.74
N PHE A 108 -4.86 8.15 8.15
CA PHE A 108 -4.47 9.43 7.56
C PHE A 108 -4.09 10.43 8.65
N ASN A 109 -2.98 11.15 8.44
CA ASN A 109 -2.52 12.18 9.35
C ASN A 109 -2.80 13.55 8.73
N GLU A 110 -3.80 14.27 9.23
CA GLU A 110 -4.25 15.56 8.68
C GLU A 110 -3.23 16.70 8.85
N ASP A 111 -2.30 16.56 9.79
CA ASP A 111 -1.27 17.57 10.07
C ASP A 111 -0.03 17.42 9.17
N ARG A 112 -0.02 16.42 8.28
CA ARG A 112 1.14 16.07 7.45
C ARG A 112 0.83 15.92 5.97
#